data_AF-A0A8B8N9K4-F1
#
_entry.id   AF-A0A8B8N9K4-F1
#
_cell.length_a   1.000
_cell.length_b   1.000
_cell.length_c   1.000
_cell.angle_alpha   90.00
_cell.angle_beta   90.00
_cell.angle_gamma   90.00
#
_symmetry.space_group_name_H-M   'P 1'
#
loop_
_entity.id
_entity.type
_entity.pdbx_description
1 polymer ?
#
loop_
_entity_poly.entity_id
_entity_poly.type
_entity_poly.pdbx_seq_one_letter_code
_entity_poly.pdbx_strand_id
1 'polypeptide(L)'
;MVRTGGSSTGGGRNAGADNRIDEVLQALANLGTAIGAQAQQPQVGTNVGGGKYRLQGLVEQFLKLRPPKFTGLGHPEDAKRWIKSMEKIFRLLNCNDVDRVALAEYQLEDNAQHWWYASKDTVFSQGVEVTWEVFVNAFYGQYFFDCARDQKIAKFMNLTQSDMTVVRYEAKFSELSRFAPQLIEAQERRCKRFLNGLKIEIQK
;
A
#
# COMPACT_ATOMS: atom_id res chain seq x y z
N MET A 1 73.24 0.16 -13.52
CA MET A 1 72.75 -1.24 -13.61
C MET A 1 71.43 -1.32 -12.83
N VAL A 2 70.43 -2.03 -13.37
CA VAL A 2 69.08 -2.33 -12.80
C VAL A 2 68.07 -1.16 -12.96
N ARG A 3 67.16 -1.11 -13.97
CA ARG A 3 65.89 -1.88 -14.24
C ARG A 3 64.93 -1.82 -13.02
N THR A 4 63.65 -1.44 -13.07
CA THR A 4 62.52 -1.85 -13.93
C THR A 4 61.23 -1.13 -13.47
N GLY A 5 60.28 -0.94 -14.40
CA GLY A 5 58.83 -0.98 -14.17
C GLY A 5 58.15 0.34 -13.78
N GLY A 6 57.02 0.75 -14.34
CA GLY A 6 56.11 0.11 -15.28
C GLY A 6 54.67 0.56 -14.98
N SER A 7 53.91 0.82 -16.05
CA SER A 7 52.44 0.74 -16.18
C SER A 7 51.58 1.74 -15.36
N SER A 8 50.75 2.60 -15.98
CA SER A 8 49.52 2.32 -16.75
C SER A 8 48.38 1.75 -15.91
N THR A 9 47.37 2.59 -15.63
CA THR A 9 45.91 2.32 -15.69
C THR A 9 45.21 3.63 -15.24
N GLY A 10 44.25 4.24 -15.94
CA GLY A 10 43.16 3.66 -16.70
C GLY A 10 42.00 3.36 -15.76
N GLY A 11 40.85 4.05 -15.91
CA GLY A 11 39.61 3.58 -15.29
C GLY A 11 38.58 4.62 -14.88
N GLY A 12 37.81 5.06 -15.88
CA GLY A 12 36.34 5.16 -15.82
C GLY A 12 35.69 5.64 -14.52
N ARG A 13 35.28 6.91 -14.51
CA ARG A 13 34.13 7.33 -13.73
C ARG A 13 32.97 7.57 -14.68
N ASN A 14 31.92 6.78 -14.48
CA ASN A 14 30.52 7.18 -14.30
C ASN A 14 29.56 6.32 -15.12
N ALA A 15 29.10 5.22 -14.50
CA ALA A 15 27.93 4.45 -14.93
C ALA A 15 27.16 4.10 -13.64
N GLY A 16 26.37 5.05 -13.14
CA GLY A 16 25.62 4.93 -11.88
C GLY A 16 24.22 5.51 -11.92
N ALA A 17 23.73 5.89 -13.10
CA ALA A 17 22.38 6.38 -13.30
C ALA A 17 21.80 5.66 -14.52
N ASP A 18 21.16 4.50 -14.28
CA ASP A 18 19.94 4.06 -15.00
C ASP A 18 19.44 2.65 -14.64
N ASN A 19 20.06 1.94 -13.69
CA ASN A 19 19.58 0.60 -13.31
C ASN A 19 18.16 0.58 -12.69
N ARG A 20 17.64 1.74 -12.23
CA ARG A 20 16.30 1.82 -11.63
C ARG A 20 15.19 1.56 -12.63
N ILE A 21 15.37 1.96 -13.89
CA ILE A 21 14.36 1.73 -14.93
C ILE A 21 14.36 0.24 -15.28
N ASP A 22 15.53 -0.36 -15.43
CA ASP A 22 15.69 -1.79 -15.72
C ASP A 22 15.10 -2.69 -14.63
N GLU A 23 15.30 -2.34 -13.36
CA GLU A 23 14.72 -3.06 -12.22
C GLU A 23 13.17 -2.99 -12.22
N VAL A 24 12.60 -1.83 -12.54
CA VAL A 24 11.15 -1.66 -12.64
C VAL A 24 10.60 -2.48 -13.80
N LEU A 25 11.25 -2.45 -14.95
CA LEU A 25 10.85 -3.20 -16.13
C LEU A 25 10.85 -4.71 -15.86
N GLN A 26 11.87 -5.21 -15.15
CA GLN A 26 11.96 -6.63 -14.81
C GLN A 26 10.86 -7.04 -13.82
N ALA A 27 10.56 -6.21 -12.83
CA ALA A 27 9.50 -6.48 -11.86
C ALA A 27 8.11 -6.53 -12.54
N LEU A 28 7.83 -5.59 -13.46
CA LEU A 28 6.58 -5.56 -14.21
C LEU A 28 6.45 -6.70 -15.23
N ALA A 29 7.56 -7.12 -15.86
CA ALA A 29 7.57 -8.26 -16.77
C ALA A 29 7.21 -9.58 -16.05
N ASN A 30 7.64 -9.73 -14.79
CA ASN A 30 7.33 -10.91 -13.98
C ASN A 30 5.86 -10.97 -13.54
N LEU A 31 5.17 -9.82 -13.46
CA LEU A 31 3.72 -9.77 -13.24
C LEU A 31 2.91 -10.20 -14.48
N GLY A 32 3.50 -10.11 -15.67
CA GLY A 32 2.85 -10.47 -16.95
C GLY A 32 3.04 -11.91 -17.42
N THR A 33 3.78 -12.75 -16.69
CA THR A 33 4.13 -14.11 -17.16
C THR A 33 3.66 -15.20 -16.19
N ALA A 34 2.37 -15.51 -16.24
CA ALA A 34 1.82 -16.76 -15.73
C ALA A 34 0.66 -17.21 -16.63
N ILE A 35 0.96 -17.64 -17.86
CA ILE A 35 0.16 -18.58 -18.69
C ILE A 35 1.07 -19.08 -19.82
N GLY A 36 1.12 -20.41 -20.02
CA GLY A 36 1.42 -21.00 -21.32
C GLY A 36 2.74 -21.79 -21.45
N ALA A 37 2.90 -22.87 -20.69
CA ALA A 37 3.70 -23.99 -21.19
C ALA A 37 2.80 -24.86 -22.11
N GLN A 38 3.30 -25.12 -23.33
CA GLN A 38 2.84 -26.08 -24.34
C GLN A 38 1.71 -25.65 -25.30
N ALA A 39 2.08 -25.26 -26.53
CA ALA A 39 1.71 -25.93 -27.78
C ALA A 39 2.31 -25.18 -28.99
N GLN A 40 2.94 -25.91 -29.91
CA GLN A 40 3.55 -25.41 -31.16
C GLN A 40 2.55 -25.57 -32.32
N GLN A 41 2.27 -24.50 -33.10
CA GLN A 41 1.94 -24.53 -34.55
C GLN A 41 1.95 -23.11 -35.17
N PRO A 42 2.05 -22.94 -36.52
CA PRO A 42 2.77 -21.83 -37.15
C PRO A 42 1.94 -20.63 -37.67
N GLN A 43 2.51 -19.44 -37.41
CA GLN A 43 2.61 -18.17 -38.18
C GLN A 43 1.34 -17.45 -38.72
N VAL A 44 1.02 -16.29 -38.12
CA VAL A 44 0.69 -15.03 -38.83
C VAL A 44 1.31 -13.87 -38.05
N GLY A 45 2.11 -13.03 -38.72
CA GLY A 45 2.90 -11.97 -38.12
C GLY A 45 2.06 -10.98 -37.31
N THR A 46 2.40 -10.82 -36.03
CA THR A 46 1.97 -9.70 -35.21
C THR A 46 3.21 -9.09 -34.56
N ASN A 47 3.31 -7.76 -34.61
CA ASN A 47 4.40 -6.99 -34.00
C ASN A 47 4.50 -7.27 -32.49
N VAL A 48 5.33 -8.24 -32.10
CA VAL A 48 5.64 -8.55 -30.69
C VAL A 48 6.49 -7.44 -30.02
N GLY A 49 6.92 -6.43 -30.79
CA GLY A 49 7.69 -5.28 -30.31
C GLY A 49 6.87 -4.07 -29.84
N GLY A 50 5.53 -4.10 -29.76
CA GLY A 50 4.75 -2.92 -29.36
C GLY A 50 4.48 -2.79 -27.86
N GLY A 51 4.26 -3.91 -27.17
CA GLY A 51 3.80 -3.92 -25.77
C GLY A 51 4.87 -3.56 -24.75
N LYS A 52 6.09 -4.11 -24.90
CA LYS A 52 7.20 -3.87 -23.94
C LYS A 52 7.67 -2.41 -23.95
N TYR A 53 7.82 -1.82 -25.13
CA TYR A 53 8.29 -0.42 -25.27
C TYR A 53 7.24 0.59 -24.82
N ARG A 54 5.94 0.28 -24.94
CA ARG A 54 4.84 1.11 -24.39
C ARG A 54 4.91 1.16 -22.87
N LEU A 55 5.11 0.00 -22.22
CA LEU A 55 5.21 -0.07 -20.76
C LEU A 55 6.46 0.64 -20.25
N GLN A 56 7.59 0.50 -20.96
CA GLN A 56 8.83 1.22 -20.64
C GLN A 56 8.65 2.74 -20.66
N GLY A 57 8.11 3.28 -21.76
CA GLY A 57 7.83 4.71 -21.86
C GLY A 57 6.81 5.20 -20.82
N LEU A 58 5.83 4.37 -20.47
CA LEU A 58 4.84 4.68 -19.45
C LEU A 58 5.46 4.80 -18.07
N VAL A 59 6.33 3.85 -17.68
CA VAL A 59 7.04 3.87 -16.40
C VAL A 59 7.91 5.12 -16.28
N GLU A 60 8.66 5.47 -17.34
CA GLU A 60 9.49 6.68 -17.33
C GLU A 60 8.66 7.95 -17.15
N GLN A 61 7.54 8.07 -17.87
CA GLN A 61 6.63 9.21 -17.73
C GLN A 61 6.00 9.27 -16.34
N PHE A 62 5.61 8.11 -15.80
CA PHE A 62 5.08 7.98 -14.45
C PHE A 62 6.07 8.49 -13.40
N LEU A 63 7.32 8.02 -13.42
CA LEU A 63 8.34 8.44 -12.46
C LEU A 63 8.71 9.92 -12.58
N LYS A 64 8.68 10.48 -13.80
CA LYS A 64 8.88 11.93 -14.02
C LYS A 64 7.83 12.79 -13.34
N LEU A 65 6.60 12.27 -13.17
CA LEU A 65 5.51 12.96 -12.47
C LEU A 65 5.60 12.87 -10.94
N ARG A 66 6.63 12.19 -10.40
CA ARG A 66 6.90 12.03 -8.95
C ARG A 66 5.67 11.56 -8.17
N PRO A 67 5.12 10.38 -8.52
CA PRO A 67 4.02 9.77 -7.79
C PRO A 67 4.36 9.63 -6.30
N PRO A 68 3.39 9.86 -5.41
CA PRO A 68 3.61 9.70 -3.97
C PRO A 68 3.70 8.22 -3.61
N LYS A 69 4.53 7.92 -2.61
CA LYS A 69 4.60 6.61 -1.99
C LYS A 69 3.57 6.46 -0.87
N PHE A 70 3.18 5.23 -0.56
CA PHE A 70 2.30 4.94 0.56
C PHE A 70 2.85 3.79 1.41
N THR A 71 3.16 4.08 2.67
CA THR A 71 3.77 3.12 3.61
C THR A 71 2.76 2.29 4.40
N GLY A 72 1.47 2.64 4.33
CA GLY A 72 0.42 2.02 5.15
C GLY A 72 0.33 2.57 6.57
N LEU A 73 1.11 3.59 6.91
CA LEU A 73 1.07 4.30 8.19
C LEU A 73 0.49 5.70 7.99
N GLY A 74 -0.30 6.19 8.96
CA GLY A 74 -0.84 7.55 8.95
C GLY A 74 -2.33 7.62 9.27
N HIS A 75 -2.96 8.73 8.91
CA HIS A 75 -4.39 8.91 9.07
C HIS A 75 -5.15 8.34 7.86
N PRO A 76 -6.42 7.91 8.01
CA PRO A 76 -7.25 7.46 6.90
C PRO A 76 -7.34 8.47 5.73
N GLU A 77 -7.17 9.77 6.01
CA GLU A 77 -7.16 10.82 5.00
C GLU A 77 -5.90 10.79 4.12
N ASP A 78 -4.78 10.22 4.59
CA ASP A 78 -3.57 10.00 3.79
C ASP A 78 -3.83 8.95 2.70
N ALA A 79 -4.54 7.88 3.04
CA ALA A 79 -4.94 6.83 2.08
C ALA A 79 -5.82 7.42 0.95
N LYS A 80 -6.81 8.25 1.29
CA LYS A 80 -7.64 8.96 0.29
C LYS A 80 -6.83 9.92 -0.58
N ARG A 81 -5.92 10.69 0.02
CA ARG A 81 -5.05 11.62 -0.72
C ARG A 81 -4.13 10.89 -1.69
N TRP A 82 -3.60 9.74 -1.27
CA TRP A 82 -2.76 8.91 -2.11
C TRP A 82 -3.52 8.39 -3.34
N ILE A 83 -4.69 7.76 -3.17
CA ILE A 83 -5.52 7.29 -4.29
C ILE A 83 -5.84 8.43 -5.28
N LYS A 84 -6.29 9.59 -4.79
CA LYS A 84 -6.58 10.75 -5.65
C LYS A 84 -5.36 11.22 -6.46
N SER A 85 -4.17 11.16 -5.86
CA SER A 85 -2.93 11.57 -6.51
C SER A 85 -2.53 10.58 -7.62
N MET A 86 -2.67 9.28 -7.34
CA MET A 86 -2.42 8.21 -8.31
C MET A 86 -3.40 8.30 -9.49
N GLU A 87 -4.70 8.45 -9.23
CA GLU A 87 -5.74 8.59 -10.27
C GLU A 87 -5.51 9.80 -11.18
N LYS A 88 -5.03 10.92 -10.62
CA LYS A 88 -4.68 12.10 -11.41
C LYS A 88 -3.56 11.80 -12.41
N ILE A 89 -2.53 11.08 -11.98
CA ILE A 89 -1.41 10.67 -12.84
C ILE A 89 -1.89 9.66 -13.89
N PHE A 90 -2.66 8.66 -13.49
CA PHE A 90 -3.18 7.62 -14.39
C PHE A 90 -4.07 8.20 -15.49
N ARG A 91 -4.88 9.21 -15.17
CA ARG A 91 -5.68 9.93 -16.17
C ARG A 91 -4.81 10.70 -17.16
N LEU A 92 -3.74 11.33 -16.69
CA LEU A 92 -2.81 12.08 -17.55
C LEU A 92 -2.06 11.15 -18.53
N LEU A 93 -1.68 9.96 -18.06
CA LEU A 93 -0.93 8.98 -18.85
C LEU A 93 -1.81 7.98 -19.61
N ASN A 94 -3.13 8.10 -19.48
CA ASN A 94 -4.12 7.21 -20.09
C ASN A 94 -3.87 5.72 -19.77
N CYS A 95 -3.55 5.42 -18.51
CA CYS A 95 -3.30 4.07 -18.01
C CYS A 95 -4.58 3.21 -18.06
N ASN A 96 -4.46 1.97 -18.54
CA ASN A 96 -5.50 0.94 -18.37
C ASN A 96 -5.41 0.32 -16.96
N ASP A 97 -6.33 -0.58 -16.60
CA ASP A 97 -6.36 -1.13 -15.23
C ASP A 97 -5.11 -1.92 -14.86
N VAL A 98 -4.55 -2.69 -15.79
CA VAL A 98 -3.29 -3.44 -15.58
C VAL A 98 -2.15 -2.47 -15.26
N ASP A 99 -1.98 -1.42 -16.07
CA ASP A 99 -0.98 -0.38 -15.86
C ASP A 99 -1.16 0.29 -14.48
N ARG A 100 -2.40 0.60 -14.10
CA ARG A 100 -2.71 1.29 -12.83
C ARG A 100 -2.33 0.46 -11.62
N VAL A 101 -2.74 -0.82 -11.60
CA VAL A 101 -2.46 -1.71 -10.46
C VAL A 101 -0.95 -1.97 -10.35
N ALA A 102 -0.28 -2.22 -11.47
CA ALA A 102 1.16 -2.40 -11.53
C ALA A 102 1.95 -1.17 -10.99
N LEU A 103 1.58 0.03 -11.44
CA LEU A 103 2.23 1.27 -11.02
C LEU A 103 1.87 1.66 -9.58
N ALA A 104 0.68 1.31 -9.10
CA ALA A 104 0.28 1.51 -7.72
C ALA A 104 1.02 0.57 -6.77
N GLU A 105 1.13 -0.72 -7.10
CA GLU A 105 1.95 -1.71 -6.38
C GLU A 105 3.37 -1.20 -6.21
N TYR A 106 3.96 -0.64 -7.28
CA TYR A 106 5.31 -0.09 -7.23
C TYR A 106 5.47 1.09 -6.24
N GLN A 107 4.38 1.81 -5.94
CA GLN A 107 4.39 2.93 -4.99
C GLN A 107 3.98 2.55 -3.56
N LEU A 108 3.64 1.28 -3.32
CA LEU A 108 3.43 0.78 -1.98
C LEU A 108 4.77 0.43 -1.33
N GLU A 109 4.95 0.83 -0.08
CA GLU A 109 6.13 0.51 0.73
C GLU A 109 5.72 -0.07 2.08
N ASP A 110 6.68 -0.70 2.76
CA ASP A 110 6.56 -1.20 4.13
C ASP A 110 5.27 -1.98 4.37
N ASN A 111 4.41 -1.52 5.28
CA ASN A 111 3.19 -2.23 5.67
C ASN A 111 2.19 -2.34 4.51
N ALA A 112 2.17 -1.36 3.61
CA ALA A 112 1.31 -1.40 2.44
C ALA A 112 1.77 -2.44 1.41
N GLN A 113 3.08 -2.55 1.22
CA GLN A 113 3.64 -3.58 0.35
C GLN A 113 3.38 -4.99 0.90
N HIS A 114 3.60 -5.21 2.20
CA HIS A 114 3.31 -6.50 2.84
C HIS A 114 1.83 -6.88 2.74
N TRP A 115 0.92 -5.93 2.97
CA TRP A 115 -0.53 -6.14 2.82
C TRP A 115 -0.91 -6.53 1.38
N TRP A 116 -0.33 -5.85 0.39
CA TRP A 116 -0.62 -6.12 -1.01
C TRP A 116 -0.25 -7.56 -1.40
N TYR A 117 0.93 -8.02 -1.01
CA TYR A 117 1.35 -9.40 -1.27
C TYR A 117 0.52 -10.43 -0.50
N ALA A 118 0.19 -10.17 0.77
CA ALA A 118 -0.69 -11.06 1.54
C ALA A 118 -2.10 -11.13 0.92
N SER A 119 -2.60 -10.02 0.37
CA SER A 119 -3.93 -9.95 -0.24
C SER A 119 -3.96 -10.55 -1.64
N LYS A 120 -2.85 -10.53 -2.40
CA LYS A 120 -2.74 -11.18 -3.70
C LYS A 120 -3.11 -12.66 -3.64
N ASP A 121 -2.66 -13.36 -2.62
CA ASP A 121 -2.90 -14.80 -2.50
C ASP A 121 -4.31 -15.15 -1.97
N THR A 122 -4.95 -14.25 -1.21
CA THR A 122 -6.23 -14.53 -0.54
C THR A 122 -7.44 -13.86 -1.18
N VAL A 123 -7.28 -12.65 -1.74
CA VAL A 123 -8.38 -11.84 -2.30
C VAL A 123 -8.39 -11.89 -3.81
N PHE A 124 -7.22 -12.07 -4.44
CA PHE A 124 -7.06 -12.03 -5.90
C PHE A 124 -6.69 -13.43 -6.44
N SER A 125 -7.62 -14.38 -6.32
CA SER A 125 -7.43 -15.77 -6.76
C SER A 125 -6.91 -15.87 -8.21
N GLN A 126 -6.06 -16.88 -8.48
CA GLN A 126 -5.49 -17.12 -9.81
C GLN A 126 -6.58 -17.10 -10.90
N GLY A 127 -6.48 -16.14 -11.82
CA GLY A 127 -7.35 -16.04 -13.00
C GLY A 127 -8.28 -14.83 -13.04
N VAL A 128 -8.39 -14.04 -11.96
CA VAL A 128 -9.15 -12.76 -11.98
C VAL A 128 -8.18 -11.61 -12.26
N GLU A 129 -8.38 -10.92 -13.38
CA GLU A 129 -7.65 -9.70 -13.69
C GLU A 129 -8.04 -8.62 -12.66
N VAL A 130 -7.07 -8.20 -11.85
CA VAL A 130 -7.31 -7.20 -10.80
C VAL A 130 -7.55 -5.85 -11.46
N THR A 131 -8.80 -5.40 -11.47
CA THR A 131 -9.13 -4.06 -11.94
C THR A 131 -8.70 -3.00 -10.93
N TRP A 132 -8.50 -1.76 -11.39
CA TRP A 132 -8.19 -0.65 -10.49
C TRP A 132 -9.29 -0.44 -9.43
N GLU A 133 -10.55 -0.66 -9.78
CA GLU A 133 -11.68 -0.54 -8.86
C GLU A 133 -11.61 -1.57 -7.71
N VAL A 134 -11.29 -2.82 -8.01
CA VAL A 134 -11.16 -3.87 -6.98
C VAL A 134 -9.96 -3.56 -6.07
N PHE A 135 -8.84 -3.09 -6.63
CA PHE A 135 -7.70 -2.61 -5.85
C PHE A 135 -8.11 -1.50 -4.87
N VAL A 136 -8.79 -0.45 -5.36
CA VAL A 136 -9.20 0.71 -4.54
C VAL A 136 -10.15 0.27 -3.41
N ASN A 137 -11.09 -0.62 -3.69
CA ASN A 137 -12.02 -1.14 -2.69
C ASN A 137 -11.29 -1.91 -1.58
N ALA A 138 -10.39 -2.82 -1.94
CA ALA A 138 -9.57 -3.55 -0.97
C ALA A 138 -8.67 -2.61 -0.17
N PHE A 139 -8.04 -1.64 -0.84
CA PHE A 139 -7.17 -0.64 -0.22
C PHE A 139 -7.91 0.21 0.80
N TYR A 140 -9.12 0.69 0.50
CA TYR A 140 -9.93 1.42 1.47
C TYR A 140 -10.43 0.53 2.61
N GLY A 141 -10.75 -0.73 2.36
CA GLY A 141 -11.00 -1.72 3.43
C GLY A 141 -9.88 -1.72 4.47
N GLN A 142 -8.64 -1.87 3.99
CA GLN A 142 -7.47 -1.98 4.86
C GLN A 142 -7.05 -0.66 5.52
N TYR A 143 -7.00 0.45 4.77
CA TYR A 143 -6.36 1.68 5.24
C TYR A 143 -7.35 2.78 5.61
N PHE A 144 -8.62 2.64 5.22
CA PHE A 144 -9.66 3.59 5.61
C PHE A 144 -10.54 3.02 6.71
N PHE A 145 -11.13 1.83 6.52
CA PHE A 145 -12.02 1.23 7.52
C PHE A 145 -11.27 0.70 8.73
N ASP A 146 -10.19 -0.06 8.52
CA ASP A 146 -9.44 -0.65 9.63
C ASP A 146 -8.61 0.39 10.38
N CYS A 147 -7.95 1.34 9.71
CA CYS A 147 -7.28 2.44 10.39
C CYS A 147 -8.26 3.35 11.18
N ALA A 148 -9.46 3.62 10.63
CA ALA A 148 -10.49 4.36 11.37
C ALA A 148 -11.01 3.56 12.57
N ARG A 149 -11.17 2.24 12.43
CA ARG A 149 -11.52 1.33 13.53
C ARG A 149 -10.42 1.35 14.60
N ASP A 150 -9.16 1.22 14.22
CA ASP A 150 -8.03 1.21 15.15
C ASP A 150 -7.88 2.54 15.88
N GLN A 151 -8.12 3.68 15.21
CA GLN A 151 -8.19 4.98 15.88
C GLN A 151 -9.34 5.06 16.88
N LYS A 152 -10.52 4.49 16.57
CA LYS A 152 -11.65 4.41 17.50
C LYS A 152 -11.32 3.50 18.69
N ILE A 153 -10.65 2.36 18.47
CA ILE A 153 -10.15 1.47 19.51
C ILE A 153 -9.12 2.20 20.40
N ALA A 154 -8.16 2.94 19.82
CA ALA A 154 -7.18 3.70 20.57
C ALA A 154 -7.82 4.82 21.42
N LYS A 155 -8.79 5.55 20.85
CA LYS A 155 -9.60 6.52 21.60
C LYS A 155 -10.36 5.87 22.74
N PHE A 156 -10.84 4.63 22.55
CA PHE A 156 -11.50 3.86 23.60
C PHE A 156 -10.54 3.37 24.69
N MET A 157 -9.30 3.03 24.34
CA MET A 157 -8.24 2.66 25.30
C MET A 157 -7.85 3.83 26.20
N ASN A 158 -7.81 5.03 25.64
CA ASN A 158 -7.40 6.24 26.36
C ASN A 158 -8.59 7.08 26.87
N LEU A 159 -9.81 6.53 26.82
CA LEU A 159 -11.00 7.27 27.26
C LEU A 159 -10.99 7.43 28.78
N THR A 160 -10.97 8.68 29.22
CA THR A 160 -11.18 9.07 30.62
C THR A 160 -12.32 10.08 30.69
N GLN A 161 -12.95 10.20 31.86
CA GLN A 161 -14.00 11.18 32.11
C GLN A 161 -13.46 12.60 31.93
N SER A 162 -12.23 12.87 32.38
CA SER A 162 -11.60 14.20 32.31
C SER A 162 -12.56 15.30 32.77
N ASP A 163 -12.82 16.35 32.00
CA ASP A 163 -13.76 17.43 32.30
C ASP A 163 -15.25 17.09 32.04
N MET A 164 -15.56 15.90 31.53
CA MET A 164 -16.92 15.52 31.14
C MET A 164 -17.80 15.14 32.34
N THR A 165 -19.10 15.36 32.19
CA THR A 165 -20.10 14.76 33.07
C THR A 165 -20.12 13.24 32.89
N VAL A 166 -20.55 12.51 33.93
CA VAL A 166 -20.66 11.04 33.88
C VAL A 166 -21.55 10.59 32.72
N VAL A 167 -22.66 11.31 32.45
CA VAL A 167 -23.57 11.02 31.33
C VAL A 167 -22.89 11.18 29.97
N ARG A 168 -22.08 12.24 29.77
CA ARG A 168 -21.33 12.42 28.52
C ARG A 168 -20.21 11.40 28.35
N TYR A 169 -19.56 11.03 29.46
CA TYR A 169 -18.57 9.98 29.48
C TYR A 169 -19.19 8.62 29.13
N GLU A 170 -20.34 8.27 29.70
CA GLU A 170 -21.10 7.06 29.39
C GLU A 170 -21.50 6.98 27.92
N ALA A 171 -22.01 8.08 27.36
CA ALA A 171 -22.36 8.15 25.95
C ALA A 171 -21.14 7.89 25.05
N LYS A 172 -19.98 8.50 25.34
CA LYS A 172 -18.73 8.24 24.61
C LYS A 172 -18.22 6.83 24.81
N PHE A 173 -18.30 6.28 26.02
CA PHE A 173 -17.90 4.92 26.31
C PHE A 173 -18.73 3.94 25.48
N SER A 174 -20.05 4.12 25.45
CA SER A 174 -20.97 3.29 24.67
C SER A 174 -20.80 3.44 23.16
N GLU A 175 -20.52 4.64 22.66
CA GLU A 175 -20.21 4.87 21.24
C GLU A 175 -18.93 4.12 20.84
N LEU A 176 -17.84 4.36 21.57
CA LEU A 176 -16.51 3.85 21.23
C LEU A 176 -16.39 2.34 21.46
N SER A 177 -17.12 1.78 22.44
CA SER A 177 -17.08 0.35 22.72
C SER A 177 -17.60 -0.52 21.57
N ARG A 178 -18.43 0.03 20.68
CA ARG A 178 -18.96 -0.68 19.49
C ARG A 178 -17.85 -1.09 18.51
N PHE A 179 -16.72 -0.38 18.53
CA PHE A 179 -15.57 -0.65 17.67
C PHE A 179 -14.54 -1.59 18.31
N ALA A 180 -14.71 -1.92 19.59
CA ALA A 180 -13.79 -2.75 20.36
C ALA A 180 -14.52 -3.82 21.19
N PRO A 181 -15.41 -4.66 20.60
CA PRO A 181 -16.16 -5.66 21.34
C PRO A 181 -15.23 -6.60 22.14
N GLN A 182 -14.09 -6.99 21.56
CA GLN A 182 -13.03 -7.78 22.22
C GLN A 182 -12.47 -7.13 23.50
N LEU A 183 -12.56 -5.80 23.57
CA LEU A 183 -12.26 -4.92 24.70
C LEU A 183 -13.04 -5.24 25.99
N ILE A 184 -14.30 -5.61 25.79
CA ILE A 184 -15.36 -5.54 26.80
C ILE A 184 -16.28 -6.76 26.76
N GLU A 185 -15.81 -7.88 26.20
CA GLU A 185 -16.60 -9.11 26.05
C GLU A 185 -17.18 -9.59 27.38
N ALA A 186 -16.35 -9.56 28.44
CA ALA A 186 -16.81 -9.87 29.78
C ALA A 186 -17.39 -8.62 30.45
N GLN A 187 -18.59 -8.75 31.02
CA GLN A 187 -19.24 -7.68 31.78
C GLN A 187 -18.33 -7.13 32.89
N GLU A 188 -17.54 -8.00 33.53
CA GLU A 188 -16.56 -7.59 34.53
C GLU A 188 -15.45 -6.69 33.95
N ARG A 189 -14.90 -7.03 32.78
CA ARG A 189 -13.90 -6.22 32.09
C ARG A 189 -14.49 -4.88 31.66
N ARG A 190 -15.73 -4.87 31.19
CA ARG A 190 -16.48 -3.66 30.83
C ARG A 190 -16.65 -2.74 32.04
N CYS A 191 -17.12 -3.26 33.17
CA CYS A 191 -17.31 -2.47 34.40
C CYS A 191 -15.98 -1.93 34.93
N LYS A 192 -14.94 -2.77 35.03
CA LYS A 192 -13.59 -2.34 35.46
C LYS A 192 -13.05 -1.21 34.58
N ARG A 193 -13.14 -1.37 33.26
CA ARG A 193 -12.71 -0.34 32.29
C ARG A 193 -13.49 0.97 32.45
N PHE A 194 -14.81 0.87 32.62
CA PHE A 194 -15.67 2.04 32.82
C PHE A 194 -15.29 2.80 34.09
N LEU A 195 -15.14 2.10 35.22
CA LEU A 195 -14.77 2.66 36.51
C LEU A 195 -13.37 3.28 36.48
N ASN A 196 -12.39 2.60 35.90
CA ASN A 196 -11.00 3.09 35.81
C ASN A 196 -10.89 4.42 35.04
N GLY A 197 -11.80 4.67 34.09
CA GLY A 197 -11.84 5.95 33.37
C GLY A 197 -12.61 7.05 34.08
N LEU A 198 -13.38 6.79 35.15
CA LEU A 198 -14.06 7.83 35.94
C LEU A 198 -13.05 8.65 36.75
N LYS A 199 -13.44 9.85 37.20
CA LYS A 199 -12.65 10.61 38.17
C LYS A 199 -12.55 9.86 39.50
N ILE A 200 -11.38 9.93 40.14
CA ILE A 200 -11.13 9.33 41.47
C ILE A 200 -12.18 9.76 42.50
N GLU A 201 -12.66 11.01 42.43
CA GLU A 201 -13.70 11.56 43.31
C GLU A 201 -15.04 10.79 43.25
N ILE A 202 -15.28 10.06 42.14
CA ILE A 202 -16.53 9.33 41.86
C ILE A 202 -16.31 7.81 42.02
N GLN A 203 -15.07 7.31 42.04
CA GLN A 203 -14.73 5.88 42.13
C GLN A 203 -14.89 5.26 43.55
N LYS A 204 -15.60 5.93 44.47
CA LYS A 204 -15.76 5.50 45.88
C LYS A 204 -16.69 4.31 46.05
#